data_AF-A0AAN8JXU8-F1
#
_entry.id   AF-A0AAN8JXU8-F1
#
_cell.length_a   1.000
_cell.length_b   1.000
_cell.length_c   1.000
_cell.angle_alpha   90.00
_cell.angle_beta   90.00
_cell.angle_gamma   90.00
#
_symmetry.space_group_name_H-M   'P 1'
#
loop_
_entity.id
_entity.type
_entity.pdbx_description
1 polymer ?
#
loop_
_entity_poly.entity_id
_entity_poly.type
_entity_poly.pdbx_seq_one_letter_code
_entity_poly.pdbx_strand_id
1 'polypeptide(L)' 'MLTETSGRYCHGDEITLADVFLLPQVFNAKEFQVNMKQFPIISRIAEELCQVDAFRLTQPSLQPDCHYRGKDQLSPLCKN' A
#
# COMPACT_ATOMS: atom_id res chain seq x y z
N MET A 1 -1.94 -13.74 -13.81
CA MET A 1 -1.16 -13.38 -12.59
C MET A 1 -0.62 -11.95 -12.69
N LEU A 2 -0.13 -11.33 -11.60
CA LEU A 2 0.47 -9.98 -11.69
C LEU A 2 1.66 -9.92 -12.66
N THR A 3 2.38 -11.03 -12.84
CA THR A 3 3.43 -11.18 -13.86
C THR A 3 2.97 -10.95 -15.30
N GLU A 4 1.67 -11.06 -15.57
CA GLU A 4 1.08 -10.90 -16.90
C GLU A 4 0.26 -9.61 -17.03
N THR A 5 -0.29 -9.13 -15.92
CA THR A 5 -1.31 -8.06 -15.91
C THR A 5 -0.78 -6.73 -15.40
N SER A 6 0.25 -6.72 -14.57
CA SER A 6 0.76 -5.48 -13.99
C SER A 6 1.53 -4.65 -15.02
N GLY A 7 1.19 -3.36 -15.10
CA GLY A 7 2.03 -2.31 -15.67
C GLY A 7 2.56 -1.47 -14.52
N ARG A 8 2.29 -0.17 -14.52
CA ARG A 8 2.54 0.69 -13.35
C ARG A 8 1.78 0.19 -12.10
N TYR A 9 0.52 -0.20 -12.24
CA TYR A 9 -0.35 -0.67 -11.16
C TYR A 9 -0.70 -2.16 -11.32
N CYS A 10 -1.71 -2.67 -10.60
CA CYS A 10 -2.15 -4.07 -10.69
C CYS A 10 -2.57 -4.49 -12.11
N HIS A 11 -3.15 -3.58 -12.89
CA HIS A 11 -3.64 -3.85 -14.24
C HIS A 11 -3.27 -2.72 -15.21
N GLY A 12 -2.21 -2.92 -15.98
CA GLY A 12 -1.66 -1.85 -16.84
C GLY A 12 -1.23 -0.63 -16.04
N ASP A 13 -1.50 0.56 -16.58
CA ASP A 13 -1.01 1.83 -16.05
C ASP A 13 -2.10 2.69 -15.39
N GLU A 14 -3.31 2.15 -15.24
CA GLU A 14 -4.43 2.81 -14.58
C GLU A 14 -4.74 2.16 -13.23
N ILE A 15 -5.19 2.97 -12.26
CA ILE A 15 -5.63 2.48 -10.96
C ILE A 15 -6.96 1.77 -11.13
N THR A 16 -7.05 0.56 -10.59
CA THR A 16 -8.25 -0.27 -10.63
C THR A 16 -8.69 -0.69 -9.23
N LEU A 17 -9.81 -1.40 -9.15
CA LEU A 17 -10.28 -1.98 -7.89
C LEU A 17 -9.22 -2.93 -7.28
N ALA A 18 -8.40 -3.60 -8.10
CA ALA A 18 -7.35 -4.49 -7.58
C ALA A 18 -6.36 -3.74 -6.67
N ASP A 19 -6.01 -2.49 -7.01
CA ASP A 19 -5.09 -1.65 -6.24
C ASP A 19 -5.68 -1.21 -4.89
N VAL A 20 -6.99 -0.95 -4.87
CA VAL A 20 -7.76 -0.63 -3.66
C VAL A 20 -7.69 -1.76 -2.63
N PHE A 21 -7.69 -3.01 -3.09
CA PHE A 21 -7.54 -4.18 -2.21
C PHE A 21 -6.09 -4.54 -1.93
N LEU A 22 -5.17 -4.28 -2.86
CA LEU A 22 -3.75 -4.63 -2.70
C LEU A 22 -3.11 -3.85 -1.56
N LEU A 23 -3.26 -2.52 -1.53
CA LEU A 23 -2.49 -1.69 -0.60
C LEU A 23 -2.81 -1.97 0.89
N PRO A 24 -4.08 -2.10 1.31
CA PRO A 24 -4.41 -2.50 2.69
C PRO A 24 -3.89 -3.90 3.04
N GLN A 25 -3.89 -4.83 2.07
CA GLN A 25 -3.38 -6.18 2.31
C GLN A 25 -1.85 -6.18 2.52
N VAL A 26 -1.13 -5.34 1.78
CA VAL A 26 0.32 -5.14 1.97
C VAL A 26 0.62 -4.45 3.31
N PHE A 27 -0.22 -3.49 3.72
CA PHE A 27 -0.12 -2.87 5.04
C PHE A 27 -0.19 -3.93 6.15
N ASN A 28 -1.22 -4.77 6.13
CA ASN A 28 -1.38 -5.86 7.10
C ASN A 28 -0.21 -6.84 7.05
N ALA A 29 0.27 -7.19 5.85
CA ALA A 29 1.43 -8.07 5.70
C ALA A 29 2.68 -7.48 6.38
N LYS A 30 2.92 -6.17 6.27
CA LYS A 30 4.03 -5.50 6.97
C LYS A 30 3.84 -5.48 8.49
N GLU A 31 2.63 -5.21 8.98
CA GLU A 31 2.32 -5.24 10.43
C GLU A 31 2.54 -6.63 11.04
N PHE A 32 2.18 -7.69 10.31
CA PHE A 32 2.44 -9.07 10.71
C PHE A 32 3.82 -9.59 10.31
N GLN A 33 4.75 -8.71 9.91
CA GLN A 33 6.15 -9.02 9.63
C GLN A 33 6.36 -10.08 8.53
N VAL A 34 5.45 -10.14 7.56
CA VAL A 34 5.60 -11.01 6.38
C VAL A 34 6.80 -10.54 5.54
N ASN A 35 7.60 -11.50 5.06
CA ASN A 35 8.77 -11.20 4.23
C ASN A 35 8.35 -10.77 2.81
N MET A 36 8.10 -9.47 2.64
CA MET A 36 7.68 -8.90 1.35
C MET A 36 8.74 -8.98 0.24
N LYS A 37 10.01 -9.31 0.56
CA LYS A 37 11.04 -9.55 -0.46
C LYS A 37 10.70 -10.72 -1.39
N GLN A 38 9.84 -11.64 -0.93
CA GLN A 38 9.34 -12.76 -1.75
C GLN A 38 8.32 -12.29 -2.83
N PHE A 39 7.81 -11.06 -2.73
CA PHE A 39 6.77 -10.52 -3.60
C PHE A 39 7.19 -9.18 -4.22
N PRO A 40 8.19 -9.17 -5.12
CA PRO A 40 8.77 -7.94 -5.65
C PRO A 40 7.79 -7.10 -6.47
N ILE A 41 6.91 -7.72 -7.27
CA ILE A 41 5.91 -6.99 -8.07
C ILE A 41 4.89 -6.30 -7.15
N ILE A 42 4.40 -7.02 -6.13
CA ILE A 42 3.46 -6.47 -5.14
C ILE A 42 4.10 -5.31 -4.39
N SER A 43 5.36 -5.44 -3.99
CA SER A 43 6.09 -4.40 -3.26
C SER A 43 6.25 -3.13 -4.11
N ARG A 44 6.65 -3.27 -5.38
CA ARG A 44 6.75 -2.16 -6.35
C ARG A 44 5.42 -1.44 -6.53
N ILE A 45 4.33 -2.18 -6.76
CA ILE A 45 3.00 -1.57 -6.95
C ILE A 45 2.57 -0.83 -5.69
N ALA A 46 2.78 -1.42 -4.51
CA ALA A 46 2.44 -0.77 -3.25
C ALA A 46 3.21 0.55 -3.06
N GLU A 47 4.49 0.60 -3.44
CA GLU A 47 5.30 1.83 -3.43
C GLU A 47 4.76 2.89 -4.40
N GLU A 48 4.36 2.51 -5.62
CA GLU A 48 3.71 3.41 -6.59
C GLU A 48 2.38 3.97 -6.07
N LEU A 49 1.52 3.11 -5.51
CA LEU A 49 0.23 3.52 -4.93
C LEU A 49 0.43 4.47 -3.75
N CYS A 50 1.49 4.29 -2.98
CA CYS A 50 1.84 5.17 -1.87
C CYS A 50 2.21 6.61 -2.28
N GLN A 51 2.56 6.84 -3.54
CA GLN A 51 2.81 8.19 -4.08
C GLN A 51 1.53 8.90 -4.53
N VAL A 52 0.40 8.18 -4.60
CA VAL A 52 -0.88 8.73 -5.03
C VAL A 52 -1.62 9.31 -3.82
N ASP A 53 -1.97 10.59 -3.89
CA ASP A 53 -2.59 11.32 -2.77
C ASP A 53 -3.85 10.66 -2.23
N ALA A 54 -4.68 10.06 -3.10
CA ALA A 54 -5.88 9.34 -2.68
C ALA A 54 -5.56 8.22 -1.67
N PHE A 55 -4.52 7.42 -1.92
CA PHE A 55 -4.10 6.35 -1.02
C PHE A 55 -3.35 6.86 0.21
N ARG A 56 -2.52 7.89 0.03
CA ARG A 56 -1.75 8.52 1.11
C ARG A 56 -2.65 9.14 2.16
N LEU A 57 -3.73 9.82 1.76
CA LEU A 57 -4.66 10.48 2.67
C LEU A 57 -5.64 9.51 3.35
N THR A 58 -5.85 8.31 2.78
CA THR A 58 -6.73 7.27 3.36
C THR A 58 -6.00 6.31 4.28
N GLN A 59 -4.76 6.61 4.68
CA GLN A 59 -4.04 5.78 5.64
C GLN A 59 -4.79 5.68 6.99
N PRO A 60 -4.72 4.51 7.67
CA PRO A 60 -5.38 4.31 8.97
C PRO A 60 -4.98 5.36 10.02
N SER A 61 -3.73 5.81 10.03
CA SER A 61 -3.20 6.82 10.97
C SER A 61 -3.75 8.24 10.76
N LEU A 62 -4.34 8.52 9.60
CA LEU A 62 -4.89 9.83 9.25
C LEU A 62 -6.42 9.89 9.43
N GLN A 63 -7.06 8.78 9.79
CA GLN A 63 -8.52 8.76 9.95
C GLN A 63 -8.94 9.36 11.29
N PRO A 64 -10.09 10.07 11.37
CA PRO A 64 -10.52 10.78 12.58
C PRO A 64 -10.70 9.90 13.82
N ASP A 65 -11.03 8.63 13.62
CA ASP A 65 -11.26 7.60 14.63
C ASP A 65 -9.96 6.90 15.08
N CYS A 66 -8.83 7.17 14.43
CA CYS A 66 -7.56 6.57 14.82
C CYS A 66 -7.14 7.03 16.22
N HIS A 67 -7.07 6.08 17.15
CA HIS A 67 -6.70 6.33 18.55
C HIS A 67 -5.19 6.59 18.73
N TYR A 68 -4.34 6.20 17.78
CA TYR A 68 -2.89 6.38 17.84
C TYR A 68 -2.48 7.71 17.19
N ARG A 69 -2.58 8.80 17.95
CA ARG A 69 -2.20 10.14 17.48
C ARG A 69 -0.77 10.49 17.97
N GLY A 70 0.24 10.07 17.21
CA GLY A 70 1.64 10.40 17.50
C GLY A 70 2.56 10.15 16.30
N LYS A 71 3.58 11.00 16.12
CA LYS A 71 4.57 10.92 15.02
C LYS A 71 5.39 9.62 15.00
N ASP A 72 5.26 8.79 16.02
CA ASP A 72 6.09 7.60 16.26
C ASP A 72 5.47 6.28 15.76
N GLN A 73 4.27 6.31 15.15
CA GLN A 73 3.59 5.12 14.59
C GLN A 73 3.00 5.36 13.19
N LEU A 74 3.69 6.11 12.34
CA LEU A 74 3.44 6.01 10.89
C LEU A 74 3.86 4.60 10.47
N SER A 75 2.89 3.77 10.09
CA SER A 75 3.20 2.52 9.40
C SER A 75 4.08 2.85 8.18
N PRO A 76 5.17 2.08 7.97
CA PRO A 76 6.21 2.41 7.01
C PRO A 76 5.78 2.31 5.55
N LEU A 77 4.52 1.98 5.24
CA LEU A 77 4.15 1.65 3.87
C LEU A 77 4.21 2.87 2.95
N CYS A 78 3.55 3.97 3.30
CA CYS A 78 3.69 5.25 2.57
C CYS A 78 4.25 6.29 3.53
N LYS A 79 5.54 6.19 3.81
CA LYS A 79 6.30 7.26 4.46
C LYS A 79 6.83 8.20 3.38
N ASN A 80 6.63 9.50 3.57
CA ASN A 80 7.49 10.51 2.98
C ASN A 80 8.80 10.57 3.79
#